data_AF-A0A2E6NRG4-F1
#
_entry.id   AF-A0A2E6NRG4-F1
#
_cell.length_a   1.000
_cell.length_b   1.000
_cell.length_c   1.000
_cell.angle_alpha   90.00
_cell.angle_beta   90.00
_cell.angle_gamma   90.00
#
_symmetry.space_group_name_H-M   'P 1'
#
loop_
_entity.id
_entity.type
_entity.pdbx_description
1 polymer ?
#
loop_
_entity_poly.entity_id
_entity_poly.type
_entity_poly.pdbx_seq_one_letter_code
_entity_poly.pdbx_strand_id
1 'polypeptide(L)'
;MNKTAAGVSLVLLMGSSLATRASLAEESKKLVPLPPKAKLALDEDWSSGKIQPKRWYALRKKWGENNFGVVPENLSIVRDTVGGKRRQVLRCEAHGDEYTGPITGQWRMKKRVGGVLVSKQHFASGRFEVVMKIGSEDNPRPKGVVPAIWTYGYRAVKVPGKLAGNFTSIQPLYNPNIQRWGKGQAFYWSEIDFPEYGKGGKFERPMYNTWVNSKHQSLSFDVHGAADGRYHTYTTEWRTGLVPIKGVKDSQVAKAKGFYWIRDKTVSFRLYLGNPLRKLGRDRYAVCSGLSARHWIDGRFIGENRTFVPAMSGQLNLGAWLPKWAGPAPWKTAAVHFARVRIWQYGDPGDVFGVLTEDITNNFGKDG
;
A
#
# COMPACT_ATOMS: atom_id res chain seq x y z
N MET A 1 16.51 -37.85 -71.12
CA MET A 1 15.48 -38.67 -70.45
C MET A 1 15.77 -38.69 -68.95
N ASN A 2 14.75 -38.35 -68.16
CA ASN A 2 14.50 -38.60 -66.71
C ASN A 2 15.63 -38.35 -65.69
N LYS A 3 15.56 -37.30 -64.85
CA LYS A 3 14.76 -37.13 -63.60
C LYS A 3 15.08 -38.15 -62.51
N THR A 4 15.69 -37.69 -61.41
CA THR A 4 15.07 -37.70 -60.07
C THR A 4 15.85 -36.84 -59.06
N ALA A 5 15.07 -36.09 -58.28
CA ALA A 5 15.46 -35.22 -57.19
C ALA A 5 15.44 -35.98 -55.85
N ALA A 6 16.29 -35.58 -54.92
CA ALA A 6 16.16 -35.91 -53.50
C ALA A 6 16.15 -34.59 -52.70
N GLY A 7 14.94 -34.16 -52.33
CA GLY A 7 14.72 -33.08 -51.38
C GLY A 7 14.86 -33.59 -49.96
N VAL A 8 15.72 -32.95 -49.17
CA VAL A 8 15.78 -33.15 -47.72
C VAL A 8 14.80 -32.17 -47.08
N SER A 9 13.69 -32.68 -46.58
CA SER A 9 12.77 -31.92 -45.73
C SER A 9 13.40 -31.69 -44.36
N LEU A 10 13.77 -30.44 -44.08
CA LEU A 10 14.10 -29.97 -42.74
C LEU A 10 12.79 -29.86 -41.95
N VAL A 11 12.47 -30.89 -41.15
CA VAL A 11 11.40 -30.80 -40.14
C VAL A 11 11.92 -29.89 -39.02
N LEU A 12 11.52 -28.63 -39.04
CA LEU A 12 11.66 -27.74 -37.88
C LEU A 12 10.81 -28.30 -36.73
N LEU A 13 11.47 -28.84 -35.70
CA LEU A 13 10.89 -29.09 -34.39
C LEU A 13 10.47 -27.74 -33.75
N MET A 14 9.26 -27.27 -34.04
CA MET A 14 8.58 -26.23 -33.25
C MET A 14 7.85 -26.84 -32.04
N GLY A 15 8.53 -27.71 -31.28
CA GLY A 15 7.93 -28.43 -30.14
C GLY A 15 8.29 -27.88 -28.75
N SER A 16 9.24 -26.96 -28.64
CA SER A 16 9.93 -26.68 -27.37
C SER A 16 9.65 -25.30 -26.74
N SER A 17 8.62 -24.55 -27.18
CA SER A 17 8.38 -23.18 -26.69
C SER A 17 7.24 -23.02 -25.67
N LEU A 18 6.29 -23.95 -25.63
CA LEU A 18 5.09 -23.84 -24.77
C LEU A 18 5.34 -24.37 -23.35
N ALA A 19 6.01 -25.53 -23.22
CA ALA A 19 6.30 -26.14 -21.91
C ALA A 19 7.27 -25.28 -21.07
N THR A 20 8.28 -24.69 -21.69
CA THR A 20 9.24 -23.76 -21.06
C THR A 20 8.57 -22.45 -20.64
N ARG A 21 7.64 -21.91 -21.43
CA ARG A 21 6.89 -20.70 -21.06
C ARG A 21 5.92 -20.94 -19.90
N ALA A 22 5.26 -22.10 -19.87
CA ALA A 22 4.40 -22.48 -18.76
C ALA A 22 5.20 -22.67 -17.46
N SER A 23 6.35 -23.34 -17.55
CA SER A 23 7.29 -23.52 -16.42
C SER A 23 7.81 -22.18 -15.89
N LEU A 24 8.24 -21.26 -16.76
CA LEU A 24 8.70 -19.92 -16.36
C LEU A 24 7.58 -19.06 -15.77
N ALA A 25 6.35 -19.20 -16.29
CA ALA A 25 5.18 -18.53 -15.74
C ALA A 25 4.83 -19.05 -14.34
N GLU A 26 4.94 -20.35 -14.08
CA GLU A 26 4.74 -20.94 -12.75
C GLU A 26 5.87 -20.59 -11.78
N GLU A 27 7.13 -20.65 -12.20
CA GLU A 27 8.26 -20.21 -11.37
C GLU A 27 8.13 -18.75 -10.98
N SER A 28 7.68 -17.89 -11.91
CA SER A 28 7.48 -16.49 -11.59
C SER A 28 6.51 -16.32 -10.43
N LYS A 29 5.49 -17.18 -10.28
CA LYS A 29 4.44 -17.11 -9.24
C LYS A 29 4.86 -17.65 -7.87
N LYS A 30 6.01 -18.32 -7.75
CA LYS A 30 6.47 -18.81 -6.44
C LYS A 30 6.90 -17.64 -5.55
N LEU A 31 6.64 -17.76 -4.25
CA LEU A 31 7.20 -16.83 -3.27
C LEU A 31 8.71 -17.11 -3.18
N VAL A 32 9.51 -16.19 -3.70
CA VAL A 32 10.97 -16.34 -3.75
C VAL A 32 11.60 -16.22 -2.36
N PRO A 33 12.81 -16.75 -2.11
CA PRO A 33 13.57 -16.42 -0.90
C PRO A 33 13.81 -14.91 -0.76
N LEU A 34 14.03 -14.45 0.47
CA LEU A 34 14.41 -13.06 0.72
C LEU A 34 15.75 -12.76 0.03
N PRO A 35 15.93 -11.58 -0.60
CA PRO A 35 17.22 -11.15 -1.12
C PRO A 35 18.29 -11.14 -0.01
N PRO A 36 19.57 -11.43 -0.31
CA PRO A 36 20.63 -11.48 0.71
C PRO A 36 20.80 -10.19 1.54
N LYS A 37 20.49 -9.03 0.94
CA LYS A 37 20.55 -7.71 1.59
C LYS A 37 19.31 -7.37 2.45
N ALA A 38 18.29 -8.22 2.45
CA ALA A 38 17.04 -7.94 3.14
C ALA A 38 17.26 -7.88 4.67
N LYS A 39 16.70 -6.85 5.32
CA LYS A 39 16.81 -6.66 6.77
C LYS A 39 15.44 -6.69 7.41
N LEU A 40 15.27 -7.48 8.46
CA LEU A 40 14.05 -7.46 9.28
C LEU A 40 13.93 -6.07 9.93
N ALA A 41 12.92 -5.33 9.51
CA ALA A 41 12.68 -3.95 9.92
C ALA A 41 11.54 -3.84 10.95
N LEU A 42 10.59 -4.77 10.90
CA LEU A 42 9.50 -4.88 11.86
C LEU A 42 9.20 -6.35 12.12
N ASP A 43 9.14 -6.76 13.39
CA ASP A 43 8.51 -8.01 13.84
C ASP A 43 7.61 -7.67 15.03
N GLU A 44 6.33 -7.94 14.90
CA GLU A 44 5.33 -7.69 15.93
C GLU A 44 4.40 -8.90 16.02
N ASP A 45 4.36 -9.50 17.19
CA ASP A 45 3.54 -10.68 17.52
C ASP A 45 2.63 -10.43 18.74
N TRP A 46 2.60 -9.18 19.23
CA TRP A 46 1.77 -8.71 20.34
C TRP A 46 2.00 -9.44 21.67
N SER A 47 3.10 -10.18 21.79
CA SER A 47 3.44 -10.99 22.97
C SER A 47 3.56 -10.18 24.26
N SER A 48 3.88 -8.89 24.16
CA SER A 48 3.91 -7.95 25.29
C SER A 48 2.52 -7.73 25.93
N GLY A 49 1.44 -8.08 25.23
CA GLY A 49 0.06 -7.80 25.63
C GLY A 49 -0.32 -6.32 25.52
N LYS A 50 0.52 -5.47 24.93
CA LYS A 50 0.30 -4.02 24.85
C LYS A 50 0.70 -3.47 23.48
N ILE A 51 -0.09 -2.52 22.98
CA ILE A 51 0.27 -1.70 21.82
C ILE A 51 1.39 -0.74 22.25
N GLN A 52 2.57 -0.85 21.64
CA GLN A 52 3.72 -0.02 22.01
C GLN A 52 3.65 1.37 21.37
N PRO A 53 3.44 2.47 22.12
CA PRO A 53 3.24 3.80 21.56
C PRO A 53 4.52 4.39 20.92
N LYS A 54 5.69 3.80 21.15
CA LYS A 54 6.92 4.15 20.44
C LYS A 54 6.96 3.60 19.01
N ARG A 55 6.20 2.54 18.73
CA ARG A 55 6.19 1.83 17.44
C ARG A 55 4.92 2.10 16.64
N TRP A 56 3.82 2.41 17.33
CA TRP A 56 2.49 2.49 16.73
C TRP A 56 1.74 3.77 17.12
N TYR A 57 0.93 4.27 16.19
CA TYR A 57 -0.14 5.22 16.42
C TYR A 57 -1.46 4.45 16.51
N ALA A 58 -2.15 4.59 17.65
CA ALA A 58 -3.56 4.25 17.75
C ALA A 58 -4.37 5.41 17.15
N LEU A 59 -5.01 5.19 16.00
CA LEU A 59 -5.48 6.29 15.18
C LEU A 59 -6.82 6.84 15.70
N ARG A 60 -6.90 8.17 15.84
CA ARG A 60 -8.16 8.90 15.92
C ARG A 60 -8.32 9.77 14.68
N LYS A 61 -8.98 9.25 13.65
CA LYS A 61 -9.05 9.98 12.37
C LYS A 61 -10.29 9.62 11.57
N LYS A 62 -10.84 10.57 10.81
CA LYS A 62 -11.90 10.36 9.83
C LYS A 62 -11.39 10.71 8.44
N TRP A 63 -11.69 9.83 7.50
CA TRP A 63 -11.55 10.08 6.07
C TRP A 63 -12.73 9.43 5.33
N GLY A 64 -12.91 9.82 4.07
CA GLY A 64 -14.05 9.38 3.28
C GLY A 64 -15.39 9.87 3.81
N GLU A 65 -16.45 9.35 3.18
CA GLU A 65 -17.83 9.77 3.39
C GLU A 65 -18.62 8.74 4.21
N ASN A 66 -19.71 9.23 4.82
CA ASN A 66 -20.75 8.43 5.50
C ASN A 66 -20.23 7.45 6.57
N ASN A 67 -19.22 7.87 7.32
CA ASN A 67 -18.69 7.17 8.48
C ASN A 67 -18.30 8.21 9.52
N PHE A 68 -17.92 7.77 10.72
CA PHE A 68 -17.54 8.66 11.81
C PHE A 68 -16.11 8.41 12.28
N GLY A 69 -15.27 7.91 11.36
CA GLY A 69 -13.84 7.72 11.52
C GLY A 69 -13.49 6.43 12.25
N VAL A 70 -12.25 6.41 12.73
CA VAL A 70 -11.68 5.33 13.53
C VAL A 70 -11.15 5.92 14.82
N VAL A 71 -11.16 5.11 15.88
CA VAL A 71 -10.79 5.56 17.22
C VAL A 71 -9.87 4.58 17.95
N PRO A 72 -8.97 5.05 18.83
CA PRO A 72 -8.11 4.20 19.65
C PRO A 72 -8.88 3.22 20.55
N GLU A 73 -10.07 3.59 21.01
CA GLU A 73 -10.92 2.75 21.88
C GLU A 73 -11.36 1.45 21.22
N ASN A 74 -11.32 1.38 19.88
CA ASN A 74 -11.62 0.18 19.12
C ASN A 74 -10.40 -0.73 18.90
N LEU A 75 -9.26 -0.42 19.53
CA LEU A 75 -8.04 -1.22 19.46
C LEU A 75 -7.78 -1.90 20.80
N SER A 76 -7.53 -3.20 20.77
CA SER A 76 -7.20 -3.98 21.96
C SER A 76 -6.25 -5.13 21.62
N ILE A 77 -5.49 -5.61 22.60
CA ILE A 77 -4.78 -6.89 22.50
C ILE A 77 -5.61 -7.94 23.22
N VAL A 78 -6.00 -9.00 22.50
CA VAL A 78 -6.86 -10.08 23.00
C VAL A 78 -6.20 -11.43 22.81
N ARG A 79 -6.70 -12.47 23.50
CA ARG A 79 -6.25 -13.85 23.28
C ARG A 79 -7.12 -14.56 22.25
N ASP A 80 -6.47 -15.15 21.25
CA ASP A 80 -7.12 -15.93 20.19
C ASP A 80 -6.33 -17.20 19.85
N THR A 81 -6.92 -18.12 19.09
CA THR A 81 -6.28 -19.36 18.63
C THR A 81 -5.73 -19.18 17.22
N VAL A 82 -4.40 -19.19 17.09
CA VAL A 82 -3.69 -19.01 15.81
C VAL A 82 -2.84 -20.25 15.56
N GLY A 83 -3.18 -21.01 14.51
CA GLY A 83 -2.50 -22.27 14.19
C GLY A 83 -2.54 -23.28 15.36
N GLY A 84 -3.70 -23.40 16.01
CA GLY A 84 -3.90 -24.33 17.14
C GLY A 84 -3.29 -23.88 18.48
N LYS A 85 -2.66 -22.70 18.56
CA LYS A 85 -2.05 -22.18 19.79
C LYS A 85 -2.73 -20.89 20.25
N ARG A 86 -2.97 -20.76 21.55
CA ARG A 86 -3.45 -19.50 22.15
C ARG A 86 -2.34 -18.45 22.07
N ARG A 87 -2.64 -17.29 21.46
CA ARG A 87 -1.71 -16.18 21.26
C ARG A 87 -2.38 -14.84 21.55
N GLN A 88 -1.58 -13.84 21.87
CA GLN A 88 -2.01 -12.45 21.86
C GLN A 88 -2.13 -11.98 20.41
N VAL A 89 -3.20 -11.26 20.09
CA VAL A 89 -3.46 -10.70 18.77
C VAL A 89 -3.98 -9.28 18.90
N LEU A 90 -3.66 -8.42 17.94
CA LEU A 90 -4.33 -7.13 17.80
C LEU A 90 -5.74 -7.35 17.30
N ARG A 91 -6.74 -6.80 18.00
CA ARG A 91 -8.13 -6.72 17.57
C ARG A 91 -8.49 -5.28 17.22
N CYS A 92 -8.94 -5.08 16.00
CA CYS A 92 -9.51 -3.82 15.51
C CYS A 92 -11.02 -4.00 15.38
N GLU A 93 -11.78 -3.45 16.32
CA GLU A 93 -13.25 -3.49 16.33
C GLU A 93 -13.84 -2.44 15.37
N ALA A 94 -15.00 -2.78 14.82
CA ALA A 94 -15.85 -1.90 14.02
C ALA A 94 -17.27 -1.89 14.60
N HIS A 95 -17.94 -0.74 14.53
CA HIS A 95 -19.31 -0.52 14.99
C HIS A 95 -20.26 -0.37 13.82
N GLY A 96 -21.23 -1.26 13.71
CA GLY A 96 -22.22 -1.25 12.62
C GLY A 96 -23.40 -0.35 12.92
N ASP A 97 -24.45 -0.50 12.13
CA ASP A 97 -25.68 0.31 12.18
C ASP A 97 -26.52 0.03 13.43
N GLU A 98 -26.29 -1.10 14.10
CA GLU A 98 -27.03 -1.53 15.30
C GLU A 98 -26.24 -1.30 16.59
N TYR A 99 -25.06 -0.70 16.52
CA TYR A 99 -24.25 -0.42 17.70
C TYR A 99 -24.93 0.60 18.63
N THR A 100 -25.12 0.21 19.89
CA THR A 100 -25.76 1.03 20.94
C THR A 100 -24.82 1.37 22.11
N GLY A 101 -23.57 0.90 22.06
CA GLY A 101 -22.59 1.06 23.13
C GLY A 101 -22.11 2.50 23.36
N PRO A 102 -21.13 2.69 24.27
CA PRO A 102 -20.69 4.01 24.70
C PRO A 102 -19.65 4.66 23.79
N ILE A 103 -18.93 3.88 22.98
CA ILE A 103 -17.83 4.41 22.14
C ILE A 103 -18.41 5.28 21.03
N THR A 104 -17.75 6.41 20.77
CA THR A 104 -18.15 7.36 19.73
C THR A 104 -16.98 7.75 18.85
N GLY A 105 -17.27 7.97 17.57
CA GLY A 105 -16.38 8.57 16.60
C GLY A 105 -16.55 10.09 16.54
N GLN A 106 -16.24 10.66 15.37
CA GLN A 106 -16.36 12.08 15.13
C GLN A 106 -17.81 12.55 15.35
N TRP A 107 -17.96 13.76 15.89
CA TRP A 107 -19.24 14.38 16.21
C TRP A 107 -20.10 13.58 17.21
N ARG A 108 -19.46 12.78 18.08
CA ARG A 108 -20.14 11.92 19.09
C ARG A 108 -21.05 10.86 18.48
N MET A 109 -20.82 10.48 17.23
CA MET A 109 -21.61 9.49 16.53
C MET A 109 -21.13 8.08 16.88
N LYS A 110 -22.07 7.18 17.19
CA LYS A 110 -21.78 5.83 17.71
C LYS A 110 -21.58 4.77 16.63
N LYS A 111 -22.29 4.91 15.51
CA LYS A 111 -22.32 3.93 14.42
C LYS A 111 -21.18 4.22 13.45
N ARG A 112 -20.78 3.25 12.63
CA ARG A 112 -19.76 3.43 11.57
C ARG A 112 -18.45 4.00 12.08
N VAL A 113 -18.00 3.49 13.22
CA VAL A 113 -16.73 3.82 13.86
C VAL A 113 -15.83 2.58 13.79
N GLY A 114 -14.63 2.73 13.25
CA GLY A 114 -13.65 1.65 13.11
C GLY A 114 -12.50 1.72 14.10
N GLY A 115 -11.49 0.88 13.88
CA GLY A 115 -10.23 0.88 14.62
C GLY A 115 -9.08 0.62 13.66
N VAL A 116 -8.07 1.50 13.66
CA VAL A 116 -6.89 1.38 12.79
C VAL A 116 -5.63 1.68 13.60
N LEU A 117 -4.65 0.79 13.48
CA LEU A 117 -3.31 0.95 14.03
C LEU A 117 -2.34 1.26 12.90
N VAL A 118 -1.45 2.24 13.11
CA VAL A 118 -0.49 2.68 12.09
C VAL A 118 0.93 2.63 12.62
N SER A 119 1.90 2.11 11.86
CA SER A 119 3.30 2.11 12.26
C SER A 119 3.86 3.53 12.29
N LYS A 120 4.74 3.84 13.25
CA LYS A 120 5.51 5.10 13.22
C LYS A 120 6.61 5.08 12.16
N GLN A 121 7.22 3.91 11.99
CA GLN A 121 8.20 3.67 10.96
C GLN A 121 7.55 3.69 9.57
N HIS A 122 8.25 4.29 8.62
CA HIS A 122 7.92 4.24 7.20
C HIS A 122 8.69 3.09 6.52
N PHE A 123 8.07 2.47 5.52
CA PHE A 123 8.59 1.33 4.77
C PHE A 123 8.60 1.62 3.27
N ALA A 124 9.53 1.02 2.54
CA ALA A 124 9.65 1.11 1.08
C ALA A 124 9.75 -0.32 0.51
N SER A 125 10.63 -0.58 -0.48
CA SER A 125 10.80 -1.92 -1.03
C SER A 125 11.03 -2.97 0.06
N GLY A 126 10.32 -4.08 -0.04
CA GLY A 126 10.38 -5.10 0.97
C GLY A 126 9.32 -6.19 0.82
N ARG A 127 9.37 -7.14 1.74
CA ARG A 127 8.33 -8.14 1.95
C ARG A 127 7.55 -7.82 3.20
N PHE A 128 6.24 -7.74 3.07
CA PHE A 128 5.28 -7.57 4.15
C PHE A 128 4.56 -8.90 4.30
N GLU A 129 4.65 -9.51 5.48
CA GLU A 129 3.89 -10.69 5.85
C GLU A 129 3.01 -10.35 7.05
N VAL A 130 1.71 -10.47 6.86
CA VAL A 130 0.71 -10.14 7.89
C VAL A 130 -0.23 -11.32 8.06
N VAL A 131 -0.30 -11.85 9.28
CA VAL A 131 -1.26 -12.90 9.64
C VAL A 131 -2.54 -12.23 10.11
N MET A 132 -3.60 -12.31 9.30
CA MET A 132 -4.86 -11.60 9.50
C MET A 132 -6.05 -12.56 9.52
N LYS A 133 -7.04 -12.27 10.36
CA LYS A 133 -8.36 -12.92 10.39
C LYS A 133 -9.47 -11.88 10.25
N ILE A 134 -10.39 -12.10 9.32
CA ILE A 134 -11.53 -11.22 9.08
C ILE A 134 -12.78 -11.83 9.73
N GLY A 135 -13.51 -11.02 10.50
CA GLY A 135 -14.77 -11.44 11.11
C GLY A 135 -14.59 -12.56 12.16
N SER A 136 -15.57 -13.45 12.20
CA SER A 136 -15.62 -14.67 13.01
C SER A 136 -16.11 -15.84 12.16
N GLU A 137 -16.11 -17.05 12.72
CA GLU A 137 -16.68 -18.23 12.04
C GLU A 137 -18.19 -18.03 11.73
N ASP A 138 -18.93 -17.38 12.63
CA ASP A 138 -20.37 -17.10 12.45
C ASP A 138 -20.65 -15.94 11.48
N ASN A 139 -19.69 -15.03 11.30
CA ASN A 139 -19.80 -13.90 10.39
C ASN A 139 -18.44 -13.60 9.75
N PRO A 140 -18.02 -14.43 8.78
CA PRO A 140 -16.68 -14.35 8.19
C PRO A 140 -16.53 -13.19 7.19
N ARG A 141 -17.64 -12.59 6.77
CA ARG A 141 -17.72 -11.53 5.76
C ARG A 141 -18.68 -10.43 6.23
N PRO A 142 -18.34 -9.71 7.30
CA PRO A 142 -19.20 -8.66 7.82
C PRO A 142 -19.38 -7.58 6.73
N LYS A 143 -20.61 -7.44 6.20
CA LYS A 143 -20.93 -6.43 5.17
C LYS A 143 -20.80 -5.02 5.76
N GLY A 144 -20.47 -4.02 4.94
CA GLY A 144 -20.43 -2.63 5.38
C GLY A 144 -19.17 -2.21 6.13
N VAL A 145 -18.15 -3.06 6.19
CA VAL A 145 -16.82 -2.76 6.75
C VAL A 145 -15.71 -3.15 5.77
N VAL A 146 -14.58 -2.46 5.88
CA VAL A 146 -13.37 -2.62 5.08
C VAL A 146 -12.23 -3.03 6.02
N PRO A 147 -12.04 -4.34 6.26
CA PRO A 147 -10.80 -4.88 6.78
C PRO A 147 -9.68 -4.64 5.78
N ALA A 148 -8.57 -4.06 6.24
CA ALA A 148 -7.51 -3.67 5.34
C ALA A 148 -6.10 -3.73 5.92
N ILE A 149 -5.15 -3.96 5.02
CA ILE A 149 -3.71 -3.80 5.18
C ILE A 149 -3.27 -2.86 4.07
N TRP A 150 -2.62 -1.75 4.42
CA TRP A 150 -2.10 -0.85 3.41
C TRP A 150 -0.87 -0.08 3.89
N THR A 151 -0.05 0.37 2.96
CA THR A 151 0.94 1.41 3.24
C THR A 151 0.39 2.74 2.82
N TYR A 152 0.56 3.79 3.62
CA TYR A 152 0.17 5.16 3.27
C TYR A 152 1.21 6.15 3.78
N GLY A 153 1.58 7.10 2.93
CA GLY A 153 2.40 8.24 3.29
C GLY A 153 2.00 9.44 2.45
N TYR A 154 2.05 10.63 3.05
CA TYR A 154 1.74 11.85 2.34
C TYR A 154 2.61 13.02 2.77
N ARG A 155 2.57 14.07 1.94
CA ARG A 155 3.16 15.36 2.27
C ARG A 155 2.44 16.49 1.58
N ALA A 156 2.02 17.49 2.35
CA ALA A 156 1.56 18.76 1.82
C ALA A 156 2.74 19.74 1.70
N VAL A 157 2.88 20.37 0.53
CA VAL A 157 3.88 21.40 0.27
C VAL A 157 3.18 22.67 -0.17
N LYS A 158 3.42 23.77 0.56
CA LYS A 158 2.75 25.06 0.31
C LYS A 158 3.73 26.11 -0.20
N VAL A 159 3.26 26.93 -1.13
CA VAL A 159 3.90 28.17 -1.60
C VAL A 159 2.87 29.29 -1.68
N PRO A 160 3.27 30.57 -1.59
CA PRO A 160 2.38 31.69 -1.85
C PRO A 160 1.63 31.55 -3.19
N GLY A 161 0.35 31.93 -3.23
CA GLY A 161 -0.51 31.73 -4.41
C GLY A 161 0.04 32.35 -5.70
N LYS A 162 0.77 33.46 -5.62
CA LYS A 162 1.45 34.10 -6.76
C LYS A 162 2.54 33.23 -7.42
N LEU A 163 3.07 32.24 -6.69
CA LEU A 163 4.07 31.29 -7.18
C LEU A 163 3.46 29.96 -7.63
N ALA A 164 2.16 29.74 -7.41
CA ALA A 164 1.50 28.46 -7.60
C ALA A 164 1.66 27.88 -9.01
N GLY A 165 1.75 28.74 -10.02
CA GLY A 165 1.90 28.31 -11.41
C GLY A 165 3.29 27.78 -11.76
N ASN A 166 4.32 27.96 -10.93
CA ASN A 166 5.72 27.70 -11.29
C ASN A 166 6.44 26.85 -10.25
N PHE A 167 7.50 26.16 -10.69
CA PHE A 167 8.52 25.68 -9.75
C PHE A 167 9.20 26.88 -9.08
N THR A 168 9.71 26.69 -7.86
CA THR A 168 10.32 27.79 -7.12
C THR A 168 11.53 27.34 -6.31
N SER A 169 12.55 28.19 -6.25
CA SER A 169 13.77 27.94 -5.48
C SER A 169 13.54 27.98 -3.98
N ILE A 170 12.53 28.70 -3.50
CA ILE A 170 12.20 28.80 -2.06
C ILE A 170 11.68 27.47 -1.49
N GLN A 171 11.11 26.63 -2.35
CA GLN A 171 10.53 25.34 -1.96
C GLN A 171 10.74 24.33 -3.08
N PRO A 172 11.92 23.67 -3.14
CA PRO A 172 12.27 22.73 -4.21
C PRO A 172 11.35 21.52 -4.35
N LEU A 173 10.60 21.17 -3.30
CA LEU A 173 9.62 20.08 -3.33
C LEU A 173 8.26 20.55 -3.88
N TYR A 174 8.05 21.84 -4.13
CA TYR A 174 6.79 22.28 -4.73
C TYR A 174 6.77 21.91 -6.22
N ASN A 175 5.73 21.17 -6.63
CA ASN A 175 5.52 20.81 -8.03
C ASN A 175 4.12 21.26 -8.46
N PRO A 176 4.01 22.20 -9.43
CA PRO A 176 2.73 22.77 -9.83
C PRO A 176 1.76 21.76 -10.48
N ASN A 177 2.26 20.61 -10.94
CA ASN A 177 1.46 19.57 -11.60
C ASN A 177 0.71 18.65 -10.63
N ILE A 178 0.99 18.74 -9.34
CA ILE A 178 0.34 17.93 -8.29
C ILE A 178 -0.39 18.81 -7.27
N GLN A 179 -0.85 19.98 -7.72
CA GLN A 179 -1.65 20.86 -6.88
C GLN A 179 -2.97 20.19 -6.47
N ARG A 180 -3.33 20.29 -5.19
CA ARG A 180 -4.55 19.73 -4.61
C ARG A 180 -5.04 20.63 -3.47
N TRP A 181 -6.37 20.77 -3.36
CA TRP A 181 -7.03 21.55 -2.30
C TRP A 181 -6.69 23.05 -2.25
N GLY A 182 -6.29 23.62 -3.39
CA GLY A 182 -6.13 25.07 -3.55
C GLY A 182 -4.86 25.46 -4.31
N LYS A 183 -4.81 26.72 -4.74
CA LYS A 183 -3.62 27.29 -5.41
C LYS A 183 -2.42 27.25 -4.46
N GLY A 184 -1.28 26.78 -4.97
CA GLY A 184 -0.01 26.78 -4.24
C GLY A 184 0.12 25.65 -3.23
N GLN A 185 -0.79 24.67 -3.24
CA GLN A 185 -0.73 23.50 -2.36
C GLN A 185 -0.47 22.25 -3.20
N ALA A 186 0.74 21.73 -3.18
CA ALA A 186 1.11 20.47 -3.81
C ALA A 186 0.95 19.32 -2.80
N PHE A 187 0.43 18.17 -3.26
CA PHE A 187 0.23 17.00 -2.39
C PHE A 187 0.92 15.76 -2.96
N TYR A 188 1.87 15.24 -2.18
CA TYR A 188 2.51 13.96 -2.44
C TYR A 188 1.73 12.85 -1.76
N TRP A 189 1.57 11.72 -2.45
CA TRP A 189 0.83 10.55 -1.99
C TRP A 189 1.59 9.29 -2.40
N SER A 190 1.81 8.39 -1.45
CA SER A 190 2.34 7.05 -1.68
C SER A 190 1.44 6.03 -1.00
N GLU A 191 0.86 5.11 -1.76
CA GLU A 191 -0.01 4.08 -1.20
C GLU A 191 0.01 2.77 -1.97
N ILE A 192 -0.10 1.68 -1.22
CA ILE A 192 -0.34 0.33 -1.74
C ILE A 192 -1.34 -0.32 -0.77
N ASP A 193 -2.48 -0.74 -1.28
CA ASP A 193 -3.46 -1.55 -0.54
C ASP A 193 -3.24 -3.03 -0.84
N PHE A 194 -3.18 -3.87 0.19
CA PHE A 194 -2.88 -5.28 0.02
C PHE A 194 -3.35 -6.18 1.19
N PRO A 195 -4.65 -6.25 1.50
CA PRO A 195 -5.78 -5.82 0.65
C PRO A 195 -6.71 -4.78 1.29
N GLU A 196 -7.69 -4.27 0.53
CA GLU A 196 -8.93 -3.64 1.04
C GLU A 196 -10.16 -4.48 0.68
N TYR A 197 -10.82 -5.06 1.68
CA TYR A 197 -12.04 -5.87 1.50
C TYR A 197 -13.35 -5.06 1.49
N GLY A 198 -14.46 -5.70 1.14
CA GLY A 198 -15.79 -5.22 1.51
C GLY A 198 -16.42 -4.22 0.54
N LYS A 199 -15.83 -3.97 -0.63
CA LYS A 199 -16.42 -3.05 -1.62
C LYS A 199 -17.78 -3.55 -2.09
N GLY A 200 -18.83 -2.75 -1.85
CA GLY A 200 -20.21 -3.16 -2.08
C GLY A 200 -20.62 -4.40 -1.29
N GLY A 201 -19.99 -4.67 -0.14
CA GLY A 201 -20.22 -5.87 0.67
C GLY A 201 -19.61 -7.15 0.11
N LYS A 202 -18.72 -7.09 -0.88
CA LYS A 202 -18.07 -8.25 -1.51
C LYS A 202 -16.70 -8.51 -0.90
N PHE A 203 -16.37 -9.78 -0.69
CA PHE A 203 -15.12 -10.21 -0.05
C PHE A 203 -14.30 -11.18 -0.91
N GLU A 204 -14.88 -11.71 -1.98
CA GLU A 204 -14.25 -12.70 -2.87
C GLU A 204 -13.12 -12.08 -3.69
N ARG A 205 -13.24 -10.78 -3.98
CA ARG A 205 -12.29 -10.01 -4.79
C ARG A 205 -11.98 -8.65 -4.17
N PRO A 206 -11.18 -8.59 -3.09
CA PRO A 206 -10.78 -7.33 -2.50
C PRO A 206 -9.92 -6.50 -3.44
N MET A 207 -9.81 -5.21 -3.15
CA MET A 207 -9.00 -4.26 -3.89
C MET A 207 -7.54 -4.35 -3.50
N TYR A 208 -6.68 -4.19 -4.50
CA TYR A 208 -5.24 -4.01 -4.39
C TYR A 208 -4.89 -2.76 -5.20
N ASN A 209 -4.96 -1.59 -4.56
CA ASN A 209 -4.71 -0.33 -5.23
C ASN A 209 -3.24 0.07 -5.09
N THR A 210 -2.76 0.82 -6.06
CA THR A 210 -1.45 1.46 -6.03
C THR A 210 -1.60 2.92 -6.41
N TRP A 211 -0.98 3.81 -5.63
CA TRP A 211 -1.05 5.26 -5.84
C TRP A 211 0.34 5.89 -5.90
N VAL A 212 0.51 6.75 -6.90
CA VAL A 212 1.61 7.72 -7.02
C VAL A 212 1.00 9.09 -7.20
N ASN A 213 1.04 9.90 -6.14
CA ASN A 213 0.53 11.27 -6.12
C ASN A 213 -0.94 11.34 -6.57
N SER A 214 -1.21 11.90 -7.75
CA SER A 214 -2.58 12.03 -8.30
C SER A 214 -3.00 10.88 -9.22
N LYS A 215 -2.13 9.87 -9.41
CA LYS A 215 -2.39 8.71 -10.28
C LYS A 215 -2.56 7.45 -9.44
N HIS A 216 -3.50 6.60 -9.85
CA HIS A 216 -3.73 5.33 -9.19
C HIS A 216 -4.26 4.28 -10.16
N GLN A 217 -4.08 3.02 -9.76
CA GLN A 217 -4.69 1.87 -10.40
C GLN A 217 -5.39 1.05 -9.32
N SER A 218 -6.67 0.75 -9.53
CA SER A 218 -7.42 -0.19 -8.70
C SER A 218 -7.51 -1.52 -9.42
N LEU A 219 -6.96 -2.57 -8.80
CA LEU A 219 -7.11 -3.95 -9.25
C LEU A 219 -7.89 -4.75 -8.20
N SER A 220 -8.47 -5.88 -8.61
CA SER A 220 -9.09 -6.83 -7.69
C SER A 220 -8.75 -8.25 -8.08
N PHE A 221 -8.28 -9.03 -7.11
CA PHE A 221 -7.83 -10.41 -7.29
C PHE A 221 -8.74 -11.38 -6.57
N ASP A 222 -8.92 -12.59 -7.12
CA ASP A 222 -9.58 -13.67 -6.40
C ASP A 222 -8.67 -14.13 -5.25
N VAL A 223 -9.19 -14.08 -4.02
CA VAL A 223 -8.47 -14.48 -2.81
C VAL A 223 -8.79 -15.89 -2.34
N HIS A 224 -9.48 -16.67 -3.17
CA HIS A 224 -9.69 -18.11 -2.99
C HIS A 224 -10.26 -18.49 -1.62
N GLY A 225 -11.19 -17.68 -1.11
CA GLY A 225 -11.91 -17.96 0.13
C GLY A 225 -11.27 -17.43 1.41
N ALA A 226 -10.16 -16.68 1.36
CA ALA A 226 -9.45 -16.18 2.56
C ALA A 226 -10.27 -15.28 3.53
N ALA A 227 -11.50 -14.90 3.18
CA ALA A 227 -12.45 -14.28 4.09
C ALA A 227 -13.46 -15.35 4.58
N ASP A 228 -12.98 -16.26 5.41
CA ASP A 228 -13.69 -17.44 5.94
C ASP A 228 -13.77 -17.47 7.48
N GLY A 229 -13.35 -16.39 8.16
CA GLY A 229 -13.35 -16.34 9.62
C GLY A 229 -12.11 -16.97 10.26
N ARG A 230 -11.10 -17.38 9.48
CA ARG A 230 -9.84 -17.98 9.96
C ARG A 230 -8.64 -17.06 9.70
N TYR A 231 -7.50 -17.42 10.29
CA TYR A 231 -6.24 -16.70 10.08
C TYR A 231 -5.55 -17.16 8.79
N HIS A 232 -5.19 -16.20 7.96
CA HIS A 232 -4.39 -16.39 6.74
C HIS A 232 -3.16 -15.50 6.74
N THR A 233 -2.11 -15.90 6.02
CA THR A 233 -0.89 -15.12 5.84
C THR A 233 -0.95 -14.34 4.53
N TYR A 234 -1.14 -13.03 4.62
CA TYR A 234 -1.09 -12.10 3.50
C TYR A 234 0.34 -11.67 3.29
N THR A 235 0.87 -11.94 2.09
CA THR A 235 2.24 -11.58 1.72
C THR A 235 2.23 -10.62 0.55
N THR A 236 2.90 -9.48 0.68
CA THR A 236 3.15 -8.54 -0.41
C THR A 236 4.64 -8.31 -0.56
N GLU A 237 5.15 -8.49 -1.78
CA GLU A 237 6.49 -8.10 -2.16
C GLU A 237 6.45 -6.82 -2.99
N TRP A 238 6.98 -5.74 -2.44
CA TRP A 238 7.09 -4.43 -3.09
C TRP A 238 8.54 -4.23 -3.56
N ARG A 239 8.72 -3.98 -4.87
CA ARG A 239 10.02 -3.71 -5.48
C ARG A 239 10.09 -2.29 -6.02
N THR A 240 11.23 -1.63 -5.83
CA THR A 240 11.53 -0.31 -6.41
C THR A 240 12.81 -0.37 -7.24
N GLY A 241 13.07 0.65 -8.06
CA GLY A 241 14.27 0.73 -8.87
C GLY A 241 14.53 2.13 -9.40
N LEU A 242 15.64 2.25 -10.13
CA LEU A 242 16.03 3.46 -10.83
C LEU A 242 15.74 3.31 -12.32
N VAL A 243 14.85 4.16 -12.84
CA VAL A 243 14.50 4.19 -14.26
C VAL A 243 15.15 5.41 -14.91
N PRO A 244 16.17 5.25 -15.77
CA PRO A 244 16.83 6.36 -16.43
C PRO A 244 15.86 7.28 -17.18
N ILE A 245 16.01 8.59 -17.01
CA ILE A 245 15.24 9.60 -17.73
C ILE A 245 16.16 10.34 -18.71
N LYS A 246 15.81 10.30 -19.99
CA LYS A 246 16.61 10.93 -21.05
C LYS A 246 16.39 12.45 -21.06
N GLY A 247 17.46 13.20 -21.30
CA GLY A 247 17.40 14.63 -21.60
C GLY A 247 17.28 15.59 -20.41
N VAL A 248 17.27 15.09 -19.17
CA VAL A 248 17.26 15.95 -17.97
C VAL A 248 18.66 16.47 -17.67
N LYS A 249 18.82 17.79 -17.68
CA LYS A 249 20.09 18.46 -17.38
C LYS A 249 20.21 18.89 -15.91
N ASP A 250 21.42 19.11 -15.45
CA ASP A 250 21.72 19.60 -14.09
C ASP A 250 21.05 20.95 -13.80
N SER A 251 20.89 21.81 -14.81
CA SER A 251 20.20 23.09 -14.68
C SER A 251 18.70 22.95 -14.39
N GLN A 252 18.10 21.81 -14.73
CA GLN A 252 16.65 21.56 -14.67
C GLN A 252 16.19 20.92 -13.37
N VAL A 253 17.11 20.68 -12.43
CA VAL A 253 16.82 20.05 -11.15
C VAL A 253 17.28 20.89 -9.96
N ALA A 254 16.64 20.70 -8.82
CA ALA A 254 17.09 21.19 -7.52
C ALA A 254 17.33 20.03 -6.55
N LYS A 255 18.42 20.10 -5.77
CA LYS A 255 18.71 19.10 -4.74
C LYS A 255 17.95 19.44 -3.46
N ALA A 256 17.21 18.48 -2.91
CA ALA A 256 16.56 18.62 -1.61
C ALA A 256 16.29 17.24 -0.98
N LYS A 257 16.45 17.15 0.34
CA LYS A 257 16.20 15.93 1.14
C LYS A 257 16.94 14.68 0.62
N GLY A 258 18.14 14.86 0.07
CA GLY A 258 18.96 13.76 -0.46
C GLY A 258 18.62 13.30 -1.88
N PHE A 259 17.69 13.98 -2.56
CA PHE A 259 17.28 13.67 -3.93
C PHE A 259 17.32 14.90 -4.84
N TYR A 260 17.06 14.69 -6.12
CA TYR A 260 16.94 15.74 -7.13
C TYR A 260 15.48 15.86 -7.61
N TRP A 261 14.97 17.07 -7.68
CA TRP A 261 13.59 17.38 -8.02
C TRP A 261 13.56 18.20 -9.30
N ILE A 262 12.72 17.82 -10.26
CA ILE A 262 12.50 18.61 -11.48
C ILE A 262 12.00 20.01 -11.09
N ARG A 263 12.64 21.04 -11.63
CA ARG A 263 12.26 22.46 -11.45
C ARG A 263 12.01 23.20 -12.77
N ASP A 264 11.98 22.47 -13.88
CA ASP A 264 11.82 23.01 -15.23
C ASP A 264 10.59 22.36 -15.89
N LYS A 265 9.67 23.19 -16.39
CA LYS A 265 8.43 22.76 -17.02
C LYS A 265 8.63 22.09 -18.38
N THR A 266 9.79 22.29 -19.00
CA THR A 266 10.13 21.61 -20.27
C THR A 266 10.30 20.10 -20.09
N VAL A 267 10.56 19.64 -18.86
CA VAL A 267 10.59 18.21 -18.54
C VAL A 267 9.16 17.72 -18.31
N SER A 268 8.69 16.82 -19.18
CA SER A 268 7.33 16.28 -19.13
C SER A 268 7.03 15.59 -17.79
N PHE A 269 5.94 16.01 -17.15
CA PHE A 269 5.46 15.41 -15.90
C PHE A 269 5.21 13.90 -16.02
N ARG A 270 4.84 13.40 -17.20
CA ARG A 270 4.58 11.97 -17.44
C ARG A 270 5.81 11.09 -17.23
N LEU A 271 7.01 11.66 -17.33
CA LEU A 271 8.26 10.91 -17.20
C LEU A 271 8.61 10.57 -15.75
N TYR A 272 8.16 11.38 -14.78
CA TYR A 272 8.54 11.22 -13.37
C TYR A 272 7.34 11.16 -12.41
N LEU A 273 6.17 11.66 -12.83
CA LEU A 273 4.92 11.65 -12.07
C LEU A 273 5.04 12.25 -10.67
N GLY A 274 5.99 13.17 -10.46
CA GLY A 274 6.27 13.78 -9.16
C GLY A 274 7.24 12.97 -8.28
N ASN A 275 7.72 11.81 -8.71
CA ASN A 275 8.78 11.11 -7.98
C ASN A 275 10.12 11.85 -8.08
N PRO A 276 10.95 11.77 -7.02
CA PRO A 276 12.28 12.34 -7.06
C PRO A 276 13.25 11.52 -7.93
N LEU A 277 14.39 12.14 -8.24
CA LEU A 277 15.45 11.58 -9.07
C LEU A 277 16.72 11.28 -8.25
N ARG A 278 17.50 10.32 -8.75
CA ARG A 278 18.92 10.12 -8.42
C ARG A 278 19.79 10.58 -9.58
N LYS A 279 20.94 11.19 -9.27
CA LYS A 279 21.95 11.56 -10.26
C LYS A 279 22.82 10.36 -10.58
N LEU A 280 23.00 10.05 -11.87
CA LEU A 280 23.86 8.98 -12.40
C LEU A 280 25.17 9.51 -12.99
N GLY A 281 25.29 10.84 -13.10
CA GLY A 281 26.43 11.54 -13.68
C GLY A 281 26.01 12.94 -14.11
N ARG A 282 26.92 13.67 -14.76
CA ARG A 282 26.61 14.97 -15.38
C ARG A 282 25.45 14.81 -16.36
N ASP A 283 24.38 15.59 -16.20
CA ASP A 283 23.20 15.59 -17.07
C ASP A 283 22.57 14.20 -17.29
N ARG A 284 22.74 13.30 -16.30
CA ARG A 284 22.15 11.95 -16.32
C ARG A 284 21.45 11.67 -15.01
N TYR A 285 20.17 11.36 -15.09
CA TYR A 285 19.31 11.11 -13.94
C TYR A 285 18.49 9.83 -14.14
N ALA A 286 18.05 9.25 -13.04
CA ALA A 286 17.02 8.23 -13.01
C ALA A 286 15.92 8.60 -12.03
N VAL A 287 14.69 8.29 -12.40
CA VAL A 287 13.52 8.41 -11.54
C VAL A 287 13.56 7.27 -10.53
N CYS A 288 13.27 7.60 -9.26
CA CYS A 288 12.97 6.59 -8.26
C CYS A 288 11.56 6.06 -8.54
N SER A 289 11.43 4.79 -8.93
CA SER A 289 10.16 4.22 -9.41
C SER A 289 9.82 2.93 -8.68
N GLY A 290 8.53 2.75 -8.33
CA GLY A 290 8.03 1.43 -7.99
C GLY A 290 7.95 0.57 -9.25
N LEU A 291 8.36 -0.68 -9.14
CA LEU A 291 8.43 -1.62 -10.26
C LEU A 291 7.27 -2.62 -10.22
N SER A 292 6.99 -3.17 -9.03
CA SER A 292 5.90 -4.12 -8.82
C SER A 292 5.49 -4.18 -7.36
N ALA A 293 4.22 -4.53 -7.13
CA ALA A 293 3.74 -5.09 -5.88
C ALA A 293 3.10 -6.46 -6.21
N ARG A 294 3.63 -7.53 -5.63
CA ARG A 294 3.21 -8.91 -5.91
C ARG A 294 2.58 -9.50 -4.67
N HIS A 295 1.50 -10.26 -4.82
CA HIS A 295 0.65 -10.63 -3.69
C HIS A 295 0.42 -12.14 -3.62
N TRP A 296 0.48 -12.66 -2.40
CA TRP A 296 0.18 -14.04 -2.05
C TRP A 296 -0.71 -14.12 -0.81
N ILE A 297 -1.52 -15.16 -0.74
CA ILE A 297 -2.22 -15.55 0.49
C ILE A 297 -1.88 -17.02 0.75
N ASP A 298 -1.39 -17.31 1.96
CA ASP A 298 -0.91 -18.64 2.36
C ASP A 298 0.10 -19.24 1.37
N GLY A 299 0.98 -18.39 0.83
CA GLY A 299 1.98 -18.77 -0.17
C GLY A 299 1.44 -18.99 -1.58
N ARG A 300 0.12 -18.91 -1.82
CA ARG A 300 -0.47 -18.96 -3.16
C ARG A 300 -0.53 -17.57 -3.79
N PHE A 301 0.05 -17.43 -4.98
CA PHE A 301 0.02 -16.18 -5.72
C PHE A 301 -1.40 -15.82 -6.17
N ILE A 302 -1.79 -14.58 -5.98
CA ILE A 302 -3.14 -14.08 -6.34
C ILE A 302 -3.10 -12.95 -7.37
N GLY A 303 -1.99 -12.21 -7.47
CA GLY A 303 -1.92 -11.08 -8.40
C GLY A 303 -0.70 -10.18 -8.25
N GLU A 304 -0.58 -9.23 -9.17
CA GLU A 304 0.51 -8.25 -9.23
C GLU A 304 0.01 -6.90 -9.76
N ASN A 305 0.46 -5.83 -9.12
CA ASN A 305 0.35 -4.46 -9.61
C ASN A 305 1.69 -4.04 -10.25
N ARG A 306 1.65 -3.43 -11.44
CA ARG A 306 2.83 -2.86 -12.13
C ARG A 306 2.69 -1.38 -12.46
N THR A 307 1.47 -0.83 -12.34
CA THR A 307 1.18 0.55 -12.72
C THR A 307 1.02 1.40 -11.46
N PHE A 308 1.63 2.59 -11.46
CA PHE A 308 1.61 3.53 -10.34
C PHE A 308 2.00 2.91 -9.00
N VAL A 309 2.92 1.93 -9.02
CA VAL A 309 3.54 1.42 -7.80
C VAL A 309 4.44 2.54 -7.25
N PRO A 310 4.31 2.93 -5.98
CA PRO A 310 5.13 3.99 -5.42
C PRO A 310 6.57 3.58 -5.18
N ALA A 311 7.44 4.58 -5.00
CA ALA A 311 8.82 4.44 -4.53
C ALA A 311 9.07 5.17 -3.19
N MET A 312 8.20 6.14 -2.86
CA MET A 312 8.27 6.87 -1.59
C MET A 312 7.75 6.03 -0.45
N SER A 313 8.49 6.03 0.66
CA SER A 313 8.15 5.22 1.82
C SER A 313 6.81 5.63 2.44
N GLY A 314 6.02 4.68 2.91
CA GLY A 314 4.76 4.90 3.62
C GLY A 314 4.68 4.10 4.92
N GLN A 315 3.79 4.49 5.82
CA GLN A 315 3.54 3.79 7.07
C GLN A 315 2.60 2.60 6.83
N LEU A 316 2.81 1.48 7.52
CA LEU A 316 1.89 0.35 7.50
C LEU A 316 0.65 0.68 8.35
N ASN A 317 -0.52 0.47 7.79
CA ASN A 317 -1.81 0.65 8.43
C ASN A 317 -2.54 -0.70 8.48
N LEU A 318 -3.16 -1.01 9.61
CA LEU A 318 -3.84 -2.26 9.89
C LEU A 318 -5.17 -1.95 10.57
N GLY A 319 -6.30 -2.40 10.03
CA GLY A 319 -7.55 -2.25 10.74
C GLY A 319 -8.80 -2.38 9.90
N ALA A 320 -9.89 -1.84 10.45
CA ALA A 320 -11.21 -1.85 9.84
C ALA A 320 -11.79 -0.44 9.84
N TRP A 321 -12.34 -0.01 8.71
CA TRP A 321 -13.08 1.25 8.57
C TRP A 321 -14.37 1.05 7.76
N LEU A 322 -15.32 1.99 7.82
CA LEU A 322 -16.69 1.76 7.33
C LEU A 322 -17.17 2.82 6.33
N PRO A 323 -16.49 3.01 5.18
CA PRO A 323 -16.88 4.02 4.20
C PRO A 323 -18.24 3.74 3.58
N LYS A 324 -18.87 4.80 3.04
CA LYS A 324 -20.12 4.72 2.26
C LYS A 324 -20.13 3.57 1.25
N TRP A 325 -19.03 3.39 0.52
CA TRP A 325 -18.94 2.40 -0.56
C TRP A 325 -18.89 0.94 -0.08
N ALA A 326 -18.67 0.70 1.22
CA ALA A 326 -18.74 -0.64 1.80
C ALA A 326 -20.19 -1.14 1.95
N GLY A 327 -21.17 -0.22 1.92
CA GLY A 327 -22.60 -0.53 2.03
C GLY A 327 -23.13 -0.61 3.47
N PRO A 328 -24.37 -1.10 3.66
CA PRO A 328 -24.99 -1.31 4.97
C PRO A 328 -24.17 -2.22 5.89
N ALA A 329 -24.18 -1.96 7.21
CA ALA A 329 -23.55 -2.77 8.24
C ALA A 329 -24.60 -3.19 9.28
N PRO A 330 -25.52 -4.12 8.92
CA PRO A 330 -26.65 -4.52 9.77
C PRO A 330 -26.19 -5.48 10.88
N TRP A 331 -25.37 -4.96 11.78
CA TRP A 331 -24.81 -5.69 12.92
C TRP A 331 -24.33 -4.68 13.97
N LYS A 332 -24.12 -5.17 15.19
CA LYS A 332 -23.62 -4.33 16.30
C LYS A 332 -22.13 -4.11 16.21
N THR A 333 -21.37 -5.20 16.22
CA THR A 333 -19.91 -5.17 16.15
C THR A 333 -19.38 -6.24 15.19
N ALA A 334 -18.24 -5.93 14.59
CA ALA A 334 -17.41 -6.85 13.83
C ALA A 334 -15.94 -6.54 14.16
N ALA A 335 -15.02 -7.41 13.76
CA ALA A 335 -13.60 -7.16 13.99
C ALA A 335 -12.72 -7.77 12.90
N VAL A 336 -11.53 -7.20 12.76
CA VAL A 336 -10.40 -7.82 12.08
C VAL A 336 -9.28 -7.98 13.10
N HIS A 337 -8.60 -9.13 13.04
CA HIS A 337 -7.54 -9.48 13.96
C HIS A 337 -6.22 -9.64 13.21
N PHE A 338 -5.12 -9.20 13.83
CA PHE A 338 -3.78 -9.36 13.30
C PHE A 338 -2.93 -10.11 14.32
N ALA A 339 -2.46 -11.30 13.97
CA ALA A 339 -1.70 -12.16 14.88
C ALA A 339 -0.19 -11.93 14.80
N ARG A 340 0.32 -11.56 13.62
CA ARG A 340 1.74 -11.24 13.43
C ARG A 340 1.94 -10.31 12.25
N VAL A 341 2.94 -9.45 12.34
CA VAL A 341 3.43 -8.60 11.27
C VAL A 341 4.93 -8.78 11.17
N ARG A 342 5.43 -9.11 9.98
CA ARG A 342 6.86 -9.09 9.66
C ARG A 342 7.09 -8.26 8.41
N ILE A 343 8.09 -7.38 8.46
CA ILE A 343 8.51 -6.60 7.31
C ILE A 343 10.02 -6.72 7.16
N TRP A 344 10.46 -7.16 5.98
CA TRP A 344 11.86 -7.12 5.58
C TRP A 344 12.06 -6.05 4.53
N GLN A 345 12.94 -5.09 4.80
CA GLN A 345 13.29 -4.03 3.85
C GLN A 345 14.40 -4.51 2.93
N TYR A 346 14.23 -4.30 1.63
CA TYR A 346 15.20 -4.73 0.63
C TYR A 346 16.27 -3.67 0.36
N GLY A 347 15.99 -2.39 0.64
CA GLY A 347 16.91 -1.31 0.31
C GLY A 347 17.20 -1.29 -1.18
N ASP A 348 16.15 -1.38 -1.99
CA ASP A 348 16.29 -1.26 -3.44
C ASP A 348 16.74 0.16 -3.82
N PRO A 349 17.47 0.31 -4.94
CA PRO A 349 18.07 1.60 -5.29
C PRO A 349 17.02 2.68 -5.58
N GLY A 350 15.77 2.30 -5.85
CA GLY A 350 14.65 3.20 -6.02
C GLY A 350 13.97 3.65 -4.73
N ASP A 351 14.37 3.16 -3.56
CA ASP A 351 13.71 3.52 -2.31
C ASP A 351 13.90 5.00 -1.96
N VAL A 352 12.81 5.64 -1.56
CA VAL A 352 12.79 7.05 -1.17
C VAL A 352 12.28 7.20 0.25
N PHE A 353 13.21 7.34 1.20
CA PHE A 353 12.93 7.68 2.61
C PHE A 353 13.13 9.18 2.88
N GLY A 354 12.55 9.68 3.97
CA GLY A 354 12.80 11.04 4.46
C GLY A 354 12.11 12.17 3.69
N VAL A 355 11.27 11.82 2.71
CA VAL A 355 10.43 12.77 1.96
C VAL A 355 9.04 12.87 2.57
N LEU A 356 8.37 11.72 2.73
CA LEU A 356 7.09 11.59 3.43
C LEU A 356 7.42 11.27 4.88
N THR A 357 7.22 12.23 5.76
CA THR A 357 7.62 12.15 7.18
C THR A 357 6.63 12.88 8.09
N GLU A 358 5.46 13.25 7.57
CA GLU A 358 4.48 13.97 8.36
C GLU A 358 3.96 13.06 9.47
N ASP A 359 3.86 13.63 10.68
CA ASP A 359 3.28 12.90 11.81
C ASP A 359 1.78 12.75 11.60
N ILE A 360 1.23 11.62 12.04
CA ILE A 360 -0.20 11.38 11.89
C ILE A 360 -0.94 12.06 13.04
N THR A 361 -1.68 13.12 12.70
CA THR A 361 -2.47 13.88 13.67
C THR A 361 -3.90 13.35 13.83
N ASN A 362 -4.44 13.57 15.02
CA ASN A 362 -5.86 13.42 15.31
C ASN A 362 -6.66 14.50 14.59
N ASN A 363 -7.66 14.11 13.79
CA ASN A 363 -8.48 15.06 13.01
C ASN A 363 -9.94 15.22 13.46
N PHE A 364 -10.26 14.84 14.69
CA PHE A 364 -11.61 15.05 15.25
C PHE A 364 -11.81 16.49 15.76
N GLY A 365 -10.74 17.28 15.83
CA GLY A 365 -10.76 18.66 16.29
C GLY A 365 -11.43 19.63 15.32
N LYS A 366 -11.46 20.91 15.69
CA LYS A 366 -12.05 21.98 14.86
C LYS A 366 -11.31 22.17 13.53
N ASP A 367 -10.04 21.80 13.47
CA ASP A 367 -9.17 22.05 12.34
C ASP A 367 -9.20 20.93 11.28
N GLY A 368 -10.06 19.91 11.48
CA GLY A 368 -9.80 18.60 10.92
C GLY A 368 -8.53 18.08 11.56
#